data_AF-A0A0C9YTA0-F1
#
_entry.id   AF-A0A0C9YTA0-F1
#
_cell.length_a   1.000
_cell.length_b   1.000
_cell.length_c   1.000
_cell.angle_alpha   90.00
_cell.angle_beta   90.00
_cell.angle_gamma   90.00
#
_symmetry.space_group_name_H-M   'P 1'
#
loop_
_entity.id
_entity.type
_entity.pdbx_description
1 polymer ?
#
loop_
_entity_poly.entity_id
_entity_poly.type
_entity_poly.pdbx_seq_one_letter_code
_entity_poly.pdbx_strand_id
1 'polypeptide(L)'
;TIHAHPPDRPLKYGQYDAVIMNIDDHWQWSSSGLQGHTVIQVHLIMCPALPRGSNGINHFSNHFLMYAQHFNIVPQGNSSVEQMTGLHVLKRVTCASGSELGEVFPLDQLRSYAHIVPHFSLKADNRLTSDNCIHLSQSFFLNRYFDKDFFYATS
;
A
#
# COMPACT_ATOMS: atom_id res chain seq x y z
N THR A 1 -13.60 -0.88 -6.74
CA THR A 1 -13.87 -0.23 -5.42
C THR A 1 -12.71 -0.46 -4.50
N ILE A 2 -12.23 0.55 -3.77
CA ILE A 2 -11.13 0.40 -2.79
C ILE A 2 -11.75 0.29 -1.40
N HIS A 3 -11.32 -0.71 -0.64
CA HIS A 3 -11.74 -0.95 0.72
C HIS A 3 -10.75 -0.36 1.73
N ALA A 4 -11.28 0.42 2.66
CA ALA A 4 -10.57 1.04 3.77
C ALA A 4 -11.43 0.98 5.04
N HIS A 5 -11.84 -0.24 5.40
CA HIS A 5 -12.73 -0.48 6.53
C HIS A 5 -11.94 -0.59 7.83
N PRO A 6 -12.17 0.30 8.81
CA PRO A 6 -11.51 0.22 10.10
C PRO A 6 -11.95 -1.05 10.86
N PRO A 7 -11.24 -1.41 11.95
CA PRO A 7 -11.59 -2.59 12.72
C PRO A 7 -12.97 -2.44 13.37
N ASP A 8 -13.78 -3.51 13.29
CA ASP A 8 -15.08 -3.61 13.94
C ASP A 8 -15.31 -5.06 14.44
N ARG A 9 -16.41 -5.31 15.15
CA ARG A 9 -16.78 -6.64 15.68
C ARG A 9 -16.69 -7.77 14.66
N PRO A 10 -17.24 -7.66 13.43
CA PRO A 10 -17.11 -8.73 12.44
C PRO A 10 -15.72 -8.78 11.79
N LEU A 11 -14.94 -7.71 11.91
CA LEU A 11 -13.71 -7.48 11.15
C LEU A 11 -12.62 -6.95 12.09
N LYS A 12 -12.13 -7.81 12.98
CA LYS A 12 -11.24 -7.45 14.10
C LYS A 12 -9.98 -6.68 13.68
N TYR A 13 -9.50 -6.87 12.45
CA TYR A 13 -8.29 -6.22 11.93
C TYR A 13 -8.58 -5.19 10.83
N GLY A 14 -9.86 -4.91 10.54
CA GLY A 14 -10.26 -4.09 9.40
C GLY A 14 -10.07 -4.82 8.06
N GLN A 15 -10.31 -4.10 6.97
CA GLN A 15 -10.03 -4.53 5.60
C GLN A 15 -9.48 -3.35 4.82
N TYR A 16 -8.24 -3.49 4.38
CA TYR A 16 -7.47 -2.42 3.77
C TYR A 16 -6.82 -2.93 2.50
N ASP A 17 -7.21 -2.36 1.37
CA ASP A 17 -6.64 -2.73 0.08
C ASP A 17 -5.27 -2.11 -0.11
N ALA A 18 -4.38 -2.87 -0.77
CA ALA A 18 -3.12 -2.35 -1.26
C ALA A 18 -3.31 -1.75 -2.66
N VAL A 19 -2.60 -0.66 -2.93
CA VAL A 19 -2.71 0.10 -4.19
C VAL A 19 -1.35 0.61 -4.63
N ILE A 20 -1.21 0.84 -5.94
CA ILE A 20 -0.10 1.57 -6.54
C ILE A 20 -0.45 3.05 -6.57
N MET A 21 0.48 3.87 -6.09
CA MET A 21 0.37 5.32 -6.04
C MET A 21 1.58 5.96 -6.72
N ASN A 22 1.36 7.05 -7.47
CA ASN A 22 2.44 7.90 -7.96
C ASN A 22 3.07 8.68 -6.81
N ILE A 23 4.40 8.66 -6.73
CA ILE A 23 5.17 9.60 -5.90
C ILE A 23 5.82 10.69 -6.72
N ASP A 24 5.97 10.47 -8.03
CA ASP A 24 6.55 11.41 -8.97
C ASP A 24 5.71 11.42 -10.26
N ASP A 25 5.11 12.57 -10.55
CA ASP A 25 4.19 12.76 -11.68
C ASP A 25 4.88 12.73 -13.04
N HIS A 26 6.21 12.76 -13.09
CA HIS A 26 6.95 12.55 -14.35
C HIS A 26 6.86 11.10 -14.85
N TRP A 27 6.53 10.15 -13.96
CA TRP A 27 6.41 8.75 -14.30
C TRP A 27 4.95 8.37 -14.53
N GLN A 28 4.72 7.60 -15.59
CA GLN A 28 3.40 7.22 -16.06
C GLN A 28 3.12 5.75 -15.78
N TRP A 29 2.15 5.50 -14.90
CA TRP A 29 1.59 4.17 -14.74
C TRP A 29 0.76 3.78 -15.97
N SER A 30 0.88 2.57 -16.53
CA SER A 30 1.73 1.44 -16.11
C SER A 30 3.04 1.31 -16.90
N SER A 31 3.28 2.21 -17.85
CA SER A 31 4.43 2.17 -18.78
C SER A 31 5.80 2.31 -18.11
N SER A 32 5.88 3.05 -17.00
CA SER A 32 7.11 3.31 -16.23
C SER A 32 7.45 2.19 -15.26
N GLY A 33 6.64 1.14 -15.20
CA GLY A 33 6.74 0.10 -14.19
C GLY A 33 6.63 0.65 -12.78
N LEU A 34 7.43 0.14 -11.84
CA LEU A 34 7.46 0.63 -10.45
C LEU A 34 8.31 1.90 -10.27
N GLN A 35 8.94 2.42 -11.33
CA GLN A 35 9.75 3.62 -11.24
C GLN A 35 8.87 4.86 -11.03
N GLY A 36 9.18 5.64 -9.99
CA GLY A 36 8.38 6.81 -9.60
C GLY A 36 7.04 6.46 -8.94
N HIS A 37 6.85 5.20 -8.54
CA HIS A 37 5.64 4.72 -7.91
C HIS A 37 5.95 3.96 -6.63
N THR A 38 4.94 3.81 -5.77
CA THR A 38 5.06 3.07 -4.52
C THR A 38 3.82 2.22 -4.28
N VAL A 39 3.98 1.19 -3.46
CA VAL A 39 2.86 0.41 -2.92
C VAL A 39 2.48 0.99 -1.56
N ILE A 40 1.20 1.22 -1.35
CA ILE A 40 0.62 1.63 -0.07
C ILE A 40 -0.57 0.75 0.29
N GLN A 41 -0.97 0.78 1.55
CA GLN A 41 -2.21 0.20 2.04
C GLN A 41 -3.14 1.32 2.54
N VAL A 42 -4.33 1.43 1.96
CA VAL A 42 -5.26 2.53 2.26
C VAL A 42 -6.06 2.21 3.52
N HIS A 43 -6.02 3.10 4.51
CA HIS A 43 -6.67 2.92 5.82
C HIS A 43 -7.90 3.81 6.01
N LEU A 44 -7.92 4.96 5.36
CA LEU A 44 -9.06 5.88 5.40
C LEU A 44 -9.13 6.67 4.10
N ILE A 45 -10.33 6.90 3.59
CA ILE A 45 -10.62 7.87 2.53
C ILE A 45 -11.50 8.95 3.13
N MET A 46 -11.13 10.22 2.95
CA MET A 46 -11.78 11.36 3.59
C MET A 46 -11.88 12.56 2.64
N CYS A 47 -12.84 13.45 2.90
CA CYS A 47 -13.00 14.71 2.19
C CYS A 47 -12.95 15.85 3.22
N PRO A 48 -11.92 16.71 3.21
CA PRO A 48 -11.82 17.81 4.18
C PRO A 48 -12.96 18.81 4.00
N ALA A 49 -13.77 18.99 5.04
CA ALA A 49 -14.80 20.02 5.04
C ALA A 49 -14.20 21.36 5.46
N LEU A 50 -14.51 22.43 4.71
CA LEU A 50 -14.14 23.78 5.10
C LEU A 50 -14.95 24.20 6.35
N PRO A 51 -14.32 24.74 7.42
CA PRO A 51 -15.05 25.29 8.54
C PRO A 51 -15.99 26.42 8.09
N ARG A 52 -17.26 26.35 8.51
CA ARG A 52 -18.27 27.37 8.19
C ARG A 52 -17.78 28.74 8.70
N GLY A 53 -17.72 29.73 7.80
CA GLY A 53 -17.31 31.10 8.12
C GLY A 53 -15.81 31.40 7.97
N SER A 54 -15.01 30.46 7.43
CA SER A 54 -13.62 30.74 7.08
C SER A 54 -13.52 31.34 5.68
N ASN A 55 -12.82 32.48 5.55
CA ASN A 55 -12.50 33.14 4.27
C ASN A 55 -11.21 32.59 3.64
N GLY A 56 -10.72 31.45 4.13
CA GLY A 56 -9.45 30.85 3.69
C GLY A 56 -9.63 29.99 2.45
N ILE A 57 -8.69 30.10 1.51
CA ILE A 57 -8.54 29.13 0.42
C ILE A 57 -7.97 27.86 1.05
N ASN A 58 -8.76 26.79 1.11
CA ASN A 58 -8.25 25.47 1.46
C ASN A 58 -7.93 24.74 0.16
N HIS A 59 -6.64 24.59 -0.15
CA HIS A 59 -6.18 23.87 -1.34
C HIS A 59 -6.65 22.41 -1.40
N PHE A 60 -7.13 21.85 -0.28
CA PHE A 60 -7.64 20.48 -0.18
C PHE A 60 -9.16 20.38 -0.11
N SER A 61 -9.92 21.49 -0.07
CA SER A 61 -11.38 21.41 0.12
C SER A 61 -12.14 20.76 -1.03
N ASN A 62 -11.49 20.57 -2.18
CA ASN A 62 -12.09 19.98 -3.38
C ASN A 62 -11.50 18.60 -3.72
N HIS A 63 -10.58 18.08 -2.90
CA HIS A 63 -9.90 16.81 -3.17
C HIS A 63 -10.24 15.79 -2.08
N PHE A 64 -10.54 14.57 -2.50
CA PHE A 64 -10.50 13.45 -1.58
C PHE A 64 -9.05 13.19 -1.18
N LEU A 65 -8.84 12.93 0.10
CA LEU A 65 -7.57 12.52 0.66
C LEU A 65 -7.68 11.06 1.12
N MET A 66 -6.54 10.41 1.24
CA MET A 66 -6.41 9.10 1.86
C MET A 66 -5.34 9.10 2.93
N TYR A 67 -5.58 8.44 4.04
CA TYR A 67 -4.53 8.05 4.98
C TYR A 67 -4.09 6.63 4.62
N ALA A 68 -2.78 6.45 4.43
CA ALA A 68 -2.24 5.18 3.98
C ALA A 68 -0.91 4.85 4.65
N GLN A 69 -0.63 3.56 4.74
CA GLN A 69 0.63 3.03 5.23
C GLN A 69 1.53 2.60 4.08
N HIS A 70 2.82 2.87 4.21
CA HIS A 70 3.78 2.69 3.13
C HIS A 70 4.44 1.32 3.17
N PHE A 71 4.81 0.84 1.99
CA PHE A 71 5.77 -0.23 1.84
C PHE A 71 6.99 0.23 1.04
N ASN A 72 8.17 -0.05 1.58
CA ASN A 72 9.41 0.10 0.83
C ASN A 72 9.65 -1.15 -0.01
N ILE A 73 9.94 -0.96 -1.29
CA ILE A 73 10.48 -2.04 -2.13
C ILE A 73 11.92 -2.28 -1.68
N VAL A 74 12.19 -3.49 -1.21
CA VAL A 74 13.52 -3.90 -0.76
C VAL A 74 14.38 -4.17 -2.00
N PRO A 75 15.58 -3.55 -2.11
CA PRO A 75 16.51 -3.88 -3.18
C PRO A 75 16.87 -5.37 -3.11
N GLN A 76 16.52 -6.12 -4.15
CA GLN A 76 16.82 -7.55 -4.20
C GLN A 76 18.26 -7.73 -4.65
N GLY A 77 19.08 -8.33 -3.78
CA GLY A 77 20.41 -8.81 -4.16
C GLY A 77 20.34 -10.10 -4.98
N ASN A 78 21.49 -10.70 -5.28
CA ASN A 78 21.59 -11.97 -6.02
C ASN A 78 21.14 -13.21 -5.22
N SER A 79 20.13 -13.10 -4.35
CA SER A 79 19.63 -14.24 -3.57
C SER A 79 18.79 -15.15 -4.49
N SER A 80 19.11 -16.45 -4.54
CA SER A 80 18.53 -17.35 -5.56
C SER A 80 17.04 -17.63 -5.36
N VAL A 81 16.50 -17.41 -4.16
CA VAL A 81 15.08 -17.68 -3.83
C VAL A 81 14.19 -16.53 -4.31
N GLU A 82 14.64 -15.28 -4.18
CA GLU A 82 13.90 -14.10 -4.64
C GLU A 82 13.90 -14.00 -6.17
N GLN A 83 15.01 -14.40 -6.82
CA GLN A 83 15.06 -14.52 -8.28
C GLN A 83 14.14 -15.61 -8.82
N MET A 84 13.89 -16.69 -8.06
CA MET A 84 13.07 -17.82 -8.53
C MET A 84 11.58 -17.45 -8.64
N THR A 85 11.08 -16.59 -7.76
CA THR A 85 9.67 -16.14 -7.82
C THR A 85 9.49 -14.92 -8.73
N GLY A 86 10.53 -14.09 -8.87
CA GLY A 86 10.49 -12.83 -9.62
C GLY A 86 9.50 -11.82 -9.03
N LEU A 87 9.19 -11.92 -7.73
CA LEU A 87 8.28 -11.02 -7.02
C LEU A 87 9.07 -10.02 -6.21
N HIS A 88 8.72 -8.74 -6.27
CA HIS A 88 9.33 -7.73 -5.42
C HIS A 88 8.98 -7.96 -3.94
N VAL A 89 9.99 -7.88 -3.08
CA VAL A 89 9.80 -7.91 -1.63
C VAL A 89 9.51 -6.49 -1.16
N LEU A 90 8.42 -6.35 -0.44
CA LEU A 90 7.95 -5.15 0.21
C LEU A 90 8.20 -5.26 1.71
N LYS A 91 8.57 -4.15 2.35
CA LYS A 91 8.69 -4.04 3.81
C LYS A 91 7.83 -2.90 4.30
N ARG A 92 6.96 -3.17 5.27
CA ARG A 92 6.13 -2.14 5.91
C ARG A 92 7.04 -1.10 6.56
N VAL A 93 6.73 0.17 6.34
CA VAL A 93 7.48 1.27 6.95
C VAL A 93 6.98 1.48 8.38
N THR A 94 7.92 1.58 9.32
CA THR A 94 7.64 1.80 10.73
C THR A 94 8.42 3.01 11.25
N CYS A 95 7.85 3.68 12.24
CA CYS A 95 8.54 4.70 13.01
C CYS A 95 9.70 4.10 13.81
N ALA A 96 10.60 4.96 14.34
CA ALA A 96 11.66 4.52 15.25
C ALA A 96 11.14 3.80 16.52
N SER A 97 9.90 4.07 16.92
CA SER A 97 9.19 3.38 18.01
C SER A 97 8.70 1.97 17.64
N GLY A 98 8.76 1.57 16.36
CA GLY A 98 8.21 0.32 15.86
C GLY A 98 6.72 0.37 15.51
N SER A 99 6.03 1.50 15.71
CA SER A 99 4.65 1.67 15.25
C SER A 99 4.58 1.85 13.74
N GLU A 100 3.45 1.49 13.13
CA GLU A 100 3.22 1.69 11.70
C GLU A 100 3.27 3.18 11.35
N LEU A 101 4.01 3.55 10.30
CA LEU A 101 4.07 4.91 9.80
C LEU A 101 3.04 5.06 8.67
N GLY A 102 2.11 5.98 8.86
CA GLY A 102 1.16 6.37 7.83
C GLY A 102 1.23 7.86 7.53
N GLU A 103 0.82 8.22 6.32
CA GLU A 103 0.83 9.58 5.80
C GLU A 103 -0.46 9.85 5.01
N VAL A 104 -0.77 11.12 4.78
CA VAL A 104 -1.97 11.57 4.06
C VAL A 104 -1.61 12.01 2.65
N PHE A 105 -2.28 11.43 1.66
CA PHE A 105 -2.09 11.71 0.24
C PHE A 105 -3.37 12.20 -0.42
N PRO A 106 -3.25 13.03 -1.47
CA PRO A 106 -4.33 13.21 -2.44
C PRO A 106 -4.74 11.88 -3.08
N LEU A 107 -6.05 11.62 -3.16
CA LEU A 107 -6.57 10.36 -3.72
C LEU A 107 -6.31 10.24 -5.24
N ASP A 108 -6.11 11.36 -5.94
CA ASP A 108 -5.82 11.42 -7.38
C ASP A 108 -4.41 10.91 -7.76
N GLN A 109 -3.53 10.70 -6.78
CA GLN A 109 -2.24 10.02 -6.96
C GLN A 109 -2.39 8.50 -7.09
N LEU A 110 -3.56 7.94 -6.77
CA LEU A 110 -3.83 6.51 -6.90
C LEU A 110 -3.91 6.09 -8.37
N ARG A 111 -3.22 5.01 -8.74
CA ARG A 111 -3.14 4.54 -10.14
C ARG A 111 -3.78 3.19 -10.38
N SER A 112 -3.58 2.23 -9.49
CA SER A 112 -4.18 0.89 -9.64
C SER A 112 -4.25 0.16 -8.31
N TYR A 113 -4.98 -0.95 -8.31
CA TYR A 113 -4.86 -1.95 -7.25
C TYR A 113 -3.46 -2.56 -7.24
N ALA A 114 -3.09 -3.07 -6.07
CA ALA A 114 -1.95 -3.95 -5.89
C ALA A 114 -2.41 -5.14 -5.04
N HIS A 115 -1.81 -6.29 -5.28
CA HIS A 115 -2.03 -7.45 -4.43
C HIS A 115 -0.74 -7.77 -3.69
N ILE A 116 -0.80 -7.69 -2.35
CA ILE A 116 0.32 -8.04 -1.48
C ILE A 116 0.04 -9.38 -0.79
N VAL A 117 1.07 -10.22 -0.69
CA VAL A 117 0.99 -11.52 -0.03
C VAL A 117 2.02 -11.54 1.09
N PRO A 118 1.69 -11.93 2.33
CA PRO A 118 2.68 -12.05 3.40
C PRO A 118 3.90 -12.87 2.97
N HIS A 119 5.09 -12.31 3.19
CA HIS A 119 6.35 -13.00 2.96
C HIS A 119 6.77 -13.64 4.28
N PHE A 120 6.64 -14.97 4.34
CA PHE A 120 7.10 -15.76 5.47
C PHE A 120 8.56 -16.16 5.26
N SER A 121 9.34 -16.09 6.35
CA SER A 121 10.69 -16.65 6.35
C SER A 121 10.63 -18.19 6.35
N LEU A 122 11.76 -18.87 6.62
CA LEU A 122 11.85 -20.33 6.73
C LEU A 122 10.76 -20.98 7.60
N LYS A 123 10.19 -20.24 8.56
CA LYS A 123 9.10 -20.70 9.41
C LYS A 123 8.06 -19.59 9.57
N ALA A 124 6.83 -19.87 9.14
CA ALA A 124 5.69 -19.00 9.41
C ALA A 124 5.35 -18.99 10.92
N ASP A 125 4.94 -17.83 11.44
CA ASP A 125 4.41 -17.71 12.80
C ASP A 125 3.06 -18.45 12.85
N ASN A 126 2.94 -19.40 13.80
CA ASN A 126 1.77 -20.26 13.93
C ASN A 126 0.52 -19.53 14.42
N ARG A 127 0.64 -18.26 14.83
CA ARG A 127 -0.49 -17.39 15.20
C ARG A 127 -1.13 -16.72 13.99
N LEU A 128 -0.51 -16.82 12.82
CA LEU A 128 -1.01 -16.20 11.60
C LEU A 128 -2.24 -16.94 11.06
N THR A 129 -3.27 -16.18 10.73
CA THR A 129 -4.50 -16.62 10.09
C THR A 129 -4.74 -15.78 8.84
N SER A 130 -5.70 -16.19 8.00
CA SER A 130 -6.16 -15.37 6.86
C SER A 130 -6.49 -13.94 7.29
N ASP A 131 -7.07 -13.78 8.46
CA ASP A 131 -7.67 -12.52 8.91
C ASP A 131 -6.64 -11.57 9.53
N ASN A 132 -5.53 -12.10 10.06
CA ASN A 132 -4.53 -11.29 10.78
C ASN A 132 -3.19 -11.20 10.04
N CYS A 133 -2.98 -11.98 8.98
CA CYS A 133 -1.65 -12.10 8.39
C CYS A 133 -1.14 -10.79 7.79
N ILE A 134 -2.03 -9.99 7.17
CA ILE A 134 -1.66 -8.68 6.63
C ILE A 134 -1.32 -7.68 7.74
N HIS A 135 -2.04 -7.74 8.86
CA HIS A 135 -1.82 -6.86 10.00
C HIS A 135 -0.55 -7.19 10.77
N LEU A 136 -0.25 -8.48 10.98
CA LEU A 136 0.89 -8.92 11.80
C LEU A 136 2.20 -9.03 11.03
N SER A 137 2.16 -9.15 9.70
CA SER A 137 3.36 -9.30 8.88
C SER A 137 4.07 -7.97 8.62
N GLN A 138 5.39 -8.02 8.57
CA GLN A 138 6.25 -6.86 8.29
C GLN A 138 6.86 -6.87 6.89
N SER A 139 6.80 -8.02 6.21
CA SER A 139 7.31 -8.20 4.86
C SER A 139 6.26 -8.89 3.99
N PHE A 140 6.20 -8.49 2.72
CA PHE A 140 5.22 -8.95 1.76
C PHE A 140 5.88 -9.17 0.40
N PHE A 141 5.30 -10.00 -0.43
CA PHE A 141 5.55 -10.01 -1.86
C PHE A 141 4.52 -9.13 -2.56
N LEU A 142 4.96 -8.33 -3.53
CA LEU A 142 4.08 -7.76 -4.52
C LEU A 142 3.74 -8.85 -5.55
N ASN A 143 2.52 -9.34 -5.54
CA ASN A 143 2.07 -10.36 -6.46
C ASN A 143 1.82 -9.75 -7.84
N ARG A 144 2.74 -9.95 -8.79
CA ARG A 144 2.60 -9.49 -10.18
C ARG A 144 1.55 -10.23 -11.01
N TYR A 145 1.06 -11.38 -10.55
CA TYR A 145 0.12 -12.24 -11.29
C TYR A 145 -1.35 -11.90 -11.00
N PHE A 146 -1.61 -10.89 -10.17
CA PHE A 146 -2.97 -10.51 -9.75
C PHE A 146 -3.81 -9.94 -10.89
N ASP A 147 -3.17 -9.32 -11.87
CA ASP A 147 -3.80 -8.69 -13.02
C ASP A 147 -2.91 -8.90 -14.26
N LYS A 148 -3.52 -9.33 -15.36
CA LYS A 148 -2.80 -9.59 -16.61
C LYS A 148 -2.29 -8.30 -17.26
N ASP A 149 -3.01 -7.19 -17.06
CA ASP A 149 -2.70 -5.90 -17.69
C ASP A 149 -1.53 -5.21 -16.98
N PHE A 150 -1.28 -5.54 -15.70
CA PHE A 150 -0.20 -4.97 -14.89
C PHE A 150 1.00 -5.90 -14.68
N PHE A 151 0.96 -7.10 -15.26
CA PHE A 151 2.04 -8.09 -15.13
C PHE A 151 3.42 -7.51 -15.51
N TYR A 152 3.50 -6.84 -16.66
CA TYR A 152 4.76 -6.27 -17.16
C TYR A 152 5.21 -5.03 -16.39
N ALA A 153 4.27 -4.29 -15.79
CA ALA A 153 4.56 -3.07 -15.05
C ALA A 153 5.12 -3.35 -13.63
N THR A 154 4.93 -4.58 -13.14
CA THR A 154 5.41 -5.03 -11.83
C THR A 154 6.52 -6.09 -11.95
N SER A 155 7.13 -6.19 -13.13
CA SER A 155 8.23 -7.10 -13.46
C SER A 155 9.61 -6.47 -13.28
#